data_AF-A0A258JL30-F1
#
_entry.id   AF-A0A258JL30-F1
#
_cell.length_a   1.000
_cell.length_b   1.000
_cell.length_c   1.000
_cell.angle_alpha   90.00
_cell.angle_beta   90.00
_cell.angle_gamma   90.00
#
_symmetry.space_group_name_H-M   'P 1'
#
loop_
_entity.id
_entity.type
_entity.pdbx_description
1 polymer ?
#
loop_
_entity_poly.entity_id
_entity_poly.type
_entity_poly.pdbx_seq_one_letter_code
_entity_poly.pdbx_strand_id
1 'polypeptide(L)'
;MNKSEINYIYLALLHVGLALVLFYIPFLSKIYALLIAVFGVAYVVNKNNRNNEVLYVSAYLIGAEVFIRMTGGNLNNEYVKTVVSLLMLLGFVLSGFSKSSIVYWLYFLFLLPAVLVTMSNQDINLEIRKAITFNISGPICLGLCALYCYQRQVTFPQLQNILVFFGLP
;
A
#
# COMPACT_ATOMS: atom_id res chain seq x y z
N MET A 1 -6.47 17.62 29.08
CA MET A 1 -5.95 17.02 27.85
C MET A 1 -5.08 18.01 27.13
N ASN A 2 -3.93 17.57 26.64
CA ASN A 2 -3.06 18.37 25.81
C ASN A 2 -3.70 18.59 24.42
N LYS A 3 -3.35 19.67 23.71
CA LYS A 3 -3.96 20.02 22.41
C LYS A 3 -3.81 18.90 21.36
N SER A 4 -2.72 18.13 21.44
CA SER A 4 -2.46 16.95 20.61
C SER A 4 -3.41 15.78 20.89
N GLU A 5 -3.76 15.54 22.15
CA GLU A 5 -4.69 14.48 22.55
C GLU A 5 -6.11 14.78 22.08
N ILE A 6 -6.53 16.05 22.16
CA ILE A 6 -7.83 16.50 21.65
C ILE A 6 -7.92 16.30 20.14
N ASN A 7 -6.87 16.65 19.40
CA ASN A 7 -6.80 16.43 17.95
C ASN A 7 -6.85 14.94 17.60
N TYR A 8 -6.16 14.07 18.36
CA TYR A 8 -6.20 12.63 18.13
C TYR A 8 -7.60 12.05 18.35
N ILE A 9 -8.27 12.42 19.44
CA ILE A 9 -9.66 11.96 19.70
C ILE A 9 -10.61 12.45 18.61
N TYR A 10 -10.47 13.71 18.17
CA TYR A 10 -11.28 14.23 17.07
C TYR A 10 -11.03 13.44 15.77
N LEU A 11 -9.77 13.11 15.47
CA LEU A 11 -9.40 12.28 14.32
C LEU A 11 -10.04 10.89 14.42
N ALA A 12 -9.98 10.25 15.58
CA ALA A 12 -10.58 8.95 15.82
C ALA A 12 -12.12 8.99 15.66
N LEU A 13 -12.78 9.99 16.23
CA LEU A 13 -14.22 10.19 16.07
C LEU A 13 -14.63 10.44 14.62
N LEU A 14 -13.81 11.20 13.86
CA LEU A 14 -14.03 11.40 12.43
C LEU A 14 -13.98 10.07 11.67
N HIS A 15 -12.98 9.22 11.94
CA HIS A 15 -12.87 7.89 11.32
C HIS A 15 -14.05 6.97 11.68
N VAL A 16 -14.53 7.01 12.93
CA VAL A 16 -15.73 6.27 13.33
C VAL A 16 -16.98 6.76 12.58
N GLY A 17 -17.15 8.07 12.42
CA GLY A 17 -18.25 8.64 11.62
C GLY A 17 -18.16 8.25 10.15
N LEU A 18 -16.95 8.30 9.58
CA LEU A 18 -16.67 7.88 8.21
C LEU A 18 -16.99 6.38 8.01
N ALA A 19 -16.61 5.55 8.97
CA ALA A 19 -16.89 4.13 8.96
C ALA A 19 -18.40 3.82 8.93
N LEU A 20 -19.20 4.54 9.74
CA LEU A 20 -20.65 4.39 9.74
C LEU A 20 -21.26 4.77 8.39
N VAL A 21 -20.85 5.91 7.80
CA VAL A 21 -21.38 6.36 6.51
C VAL A 21 -21.04 5.37 5.38
N LEU A 22 -19.79 4.90 5.35
CA LEU A 22 -19.32 3.96 4.35
C LEU A 22 -19.93 2.56 4.51
N PHE A 23 -20.30 2.17 5.73
CA PHE A 23 -21.05 0.93 5.97
C PHE A 23 -22.47 0.98 5.36
N TYR A 24 -23.17 2.10 5.49
CA TYR A 24 -24.52 2.24 4.91
C TYR A 24 -24.53 2.41 3.39
N ILE A 25 -23.47 2.97 2.81
CA ILE A 25 -23.39 3.27 1.37
C ILE A 25 -22.12 2.65 0.78
N PRO A 26 -22.13 1.36 0.39
CA PRO A 26 -20.96 0.65 -0.16
C PRO A 26 -20.34 1.32 -1.40
N PHE A 27 -21.16 2.01 -2.20
CA PHE A 27 -20.69 2.78 -3.35
C PHE A 27 -19.67 3.86 -2.95
N LEU A 28 -19.88 4.50 -1.80
CA LEU A 28 -18.99 5.55 -1.31
C LEU A 28 -17.64 4.96 -0.87
N SER A 29 -17.58 3.68 -0.49
CA SER A 29 -16.31 3.03 -0.16
C SER A 29 -15.40 2.84 -1.38
N LYS A 30 -15.95 2.68 -2.59
CA LYS A 30 -15.16 2.63 -3.83
C LYS A 30 -14.53 3.98 -4.14
N ILE A 31 -15.30 5.06 -3.94
CA ILE A 31 -14.82 6.44 -4.09
C ILE A 31 -13.74 6.72 -3.05
N TYR A 32 -13.96 6.34 -1.79
CA TYR A 32 -12.98 6.47 -0.72
C TYR A 32 -11.65 5.79 -1.06
N ALA A 33 -11.68 4.53 -1.50
CA ALA A 33 -10.48 3.81 -1.92
C ALA A 33 -9.72 4.56 -3.02
N LEU A 34 -10.41 5.01 -4.07
CA LEU A 34 -9.82 5.78 -5.16
C LEU A 34 -9.23 7.11 -4.69
N LEU A 35 -9.94 7.83 -3.82
CA LEU A 35 -9.49 9.10 -3.27
C LEU A 35 -8.20 8.95 -2.48
N ILE A 36 -8.09 7.93 -1.62
CA ILE A 36 -6.85 7.68 -0.87
C ILE A 36 -5.67 7.49 -1.82
N ALA A 37 -5.84 6.70 -2.88
CA ALA A 37 -4.77 6.48 -3.85
C ALA A 37 -4.38 7.77 -4.59
N VAL A 38 -5.35 8.54 -5.09
CA VAL A 38 -5.09 9.77 -5.85
C VAL A 38 -4.47 10.85 -4.96
N PHE A 39 -5.03 11.09 -3.78
CA PHE A 39 -4.48 12.05 -2.82
C PHE A 39 -3.12 11.60 -2.30
N GLY A 40 -2.93 10.30 -2.07
CA GLY A 40 -1.66 9.71 -1.66
C GLY A 40 -0.56 9.97 -2.67
N VAL A 41 -0.81 9.70 -3.96
CA VAL A 41 0.13 9.99 -5.06
C VAL A 41 0.42 11.49 -5.13
N ALA A 42 -0.60 12.34 -5.14
CA ALA A 42 -0.43 13.79 -5.20
C ALA A 42 0.39 14.32 -4.01
N TYR A 43 0.15 13.81 -2.80
CA TYR A 43 0.88 14.18 -1.59
C TYR A 43 2.36 13.80 -1.70
N VAL A 44 2.66 12.58 -2.13
CA VAL A 44 4.04 12.09 -2.31
C VAL A 44 4.80 12.93 -3.34
N VAL A 45 4.17 13.23 -4.49
CA VAL A 45 4.78 14.04 -5.55
C VAL A 45 5.04 15.47 -5.07
N ASN A 46 4.06 16.11 -4.42
CA ASN A 46 4.20 17.48 -3.92
C ASN A 46 5.30 17.63 -2.86
N LYS A 47 5.51 16.58 -2.05
CA LYS A 47 6.58 16.56 -1.03
C LYS A 47 7.90 15.99 -1.55
N ASN A 48 7.93 15.53 -2.80
CA ASN A 48 9.08 14.91 -3.46
C ASN A 48 9.72 13.78 -2.62
N ASN A 49 8.88 13.06 -1.87
CA ASN A 49 9.26 11.96 -0.97
C ASN A 49 10.48 12.25 -0.04
N ARG A 50 10.66 13.50 0.42
CA ARG A 50 11.82 13.93 1.22
C ARG A 50 11.89 13.29 2.61
N ASN A 51 10.77 12.93 3.22
CA ASN A 51 10.67 12.39 4.58
C ASN A 51 10.00 11.01 4.60
N ASN A 52 10.16 10.23 3.53
CA ASN A 52 9.55 8.92 3.38
C ASN A 52 8.01 8.98 3.36
N GLU A 53 7.43 10.00 2.72
CA GLU A 53 5.99 10.20 2.63
C GLU A 53 5.26 9.00 2.03
N VAL A 54 5.93 8.27 1.14
CA VAL A 54 5.43 6.99 0.59
C VAL A 54 5.12 5.98 1.68
N LEU A 55 5.94 5.89 2.74
CA LEU A 55 5.70 4.97 3.84
C LEU A 55 4.46 5.34 4.65
N TYR A 56 4.20 6.64 4.88
CA TYR A 56 3.00 7.07 5.60
C TYR A 56 1.72 6.78 4.82
N VAL A 57 1.71 7.12 3.52
CA VAL A 57 0.56 6.85 2.65
C VAL A 57 0.32 5.36 2.53
N SER A 58 1.38 4.56 2.37
CA SER A 58 1.26 3.10 2.26
C SER A 58 0.77 2.48 3.57
N ALA A 59 1.26 2.95 4.72
CA ALA A 59 0.80 2.47 6.02
C ALA A 59 -0.69 2.72 6.23
N TYR A 60 -1.16 3.93 5.91
CA TYR A 60 -2.57 4.28 5.97
C TYR A 60 -3.42 3.42 5.02
N LEU A 61 -2.94 3.22 3.79
CA LEU A 61 -3.68 2.44 2.78
C LEU A 61 -3.82 0.95 3.16
N ILE A 62 -2.82 0.39 3.85
CA ILE A 62 -2.89 -0.98 4.40
C ILE A 62 -3.83 -1.04 5.61
N GLY A 63 -3.83 -0.05 6.50
CA GLY A 63 -4.78 0.05 7.61
C GLY A 63 -6.23 0.13 7.10
N ALA A 64 -6.46 1.02 6.14
CA ALA A 64 -7.75 1.19 5.47
C ALA A 64 -8.17 -0.02 4.63
N GLU A 65 -7.25 -0.91 4.23
CA GLU A 65 -7.56 -2.08 3.41
C GLU A 65 -8.60 -2.98 4.09
N VAL A 66 -8.44 -3.25 5.38
CA VAL A 66 -9.36 -4.09 6.15
C VAL A 66 -10.76 -3.48 6.09
N PHE A 67 -10.85 -2.17 6.27
CA PHE A 67 -12.11 -1.44 6.21
C PHE A 67 -12.75 -1.48 4.81
N ILE A 68 -11.97 -1.23 3.75
CA ILE A 68 -12.43 -1.28 2.35
C ILE A 68 -12.89 -2.69 1.97
N ARG A 69 -12.23 -3.74 2.49
CA ARG A 69 -12.62 -5.15 2.28
C ARG A 69 -13.95 -5.47 2.98
N MET A 70 -14.12 -5.02 4.22
CA MET A 70 -15.35 -5.28 5.01
C MET A 70 -16.58 -4.57 4.43
N THR A 71 -16.41 -3.43 3.77
CA THR A 71 -17.50 -2.64 3.18
C THR A 71 -17.80 -3.00 1.72
N GLY A 72 -17.07 -3.95 1.12
CA GLY A 72 -17.23 -4.31 -0.29
C GLY A 72 -16.80 -3.21 -1.26
N GLY A 73 -16.03 -2.22 -0.78
CA GLY A 73 -15.51 -1.11 -1.58
C GLY A 73 -14.32 -1.47 -2.46
N ASN A 74 -13.84 -2.71 -2.39
CA ASN A 74 -12.65 -3.12 -3.11
C ASN A 74 -12.93 -3.20 -4.62
N LEU A 75 -12.15 -2.48 -5.43
CA LEU A 75 -12.27 -2.52 -6.91
C LEU A 75 -11.77 -3.86 -7.47
N ASN A 76 -10.71 -4.40 -6.87
CA ASN A 76 -10.16 -5.72 -7.16
C ASN A 76 -9.46 -6.26 -5.91
N ASN A 77 -9.38 -7.58 -5.74
CA ASN A 77 -8.74 -8.20 -4.56
C ASN A 77 -7.28 -7.78 -4.36
N GLU A 78 -6.62 -7.37 -5.44
CA GLU A 78 -5.22 -6.92 -5.48
C GLU A 78 -5.05 -5.39 -5.46
N TYR A 79 -6.12 -4.63 -5.26
CA TYR A 79 -6.10 -3.17 -5.40
C TYR A 79 -5.05 -2.52 -4.50
N VAL A 80 -5.12 -2.76 -3.19
CA VAL A 80 -4.20 -2.15 -2.21
C VAL A 80 -2.75 -2.53 -2.49
N LYS A 81 -2.47 -3.81 -2.74
CA LYS A 81 -1.11 -4.27 -3.09
C LYS A 81 -0.58 -3.58 -4.34
N THR A 82 -1.44 -3.40 -5.34
CA THR A 82 -1.09 -2.70 -6.59
C THR A 82 -0.79 -1.22 -6.34
N VAL A 83 -1.61 -0.54 -5.54
CA VAL A 83 -1.39 0.88 -5.21
C VAL A 83 -0.12 1.06 -4.38
N VAL A 84 0.12 0.22 -3.37
CA VAL A 84 1.36 0.25 -2.57
C VAL A 84 2.58 0.00 -3.46
N SER A 85 2.52 -0.99 -4.36
CA SER A 85 3.58 -1.25 -5.34
C SER A 85 3.90 -0.01 -6.19
N LEU A 86 2.86 0.68 -6.67
CA LEU A 86 3.01 1.91 -7.46
C LEU A 86 3.59 3.05 -6.64
N LEU A 87 3.17 3.21 -5.37
CA LEU A 87 3.72 4.21 -4.46
C LEU A 87 5.20 3.94 -4.14
N MET A 88 5.60 2.68 -3.95
CA MET A 88 7.00 2.31 -3.73
C MET A 88 7.87 2.61 -4.97
N LEU A 89 7.35 2.31 -6.16
CA LEU A 89 7.99 2.69 -7.43
C LEU A 89 8.11 4.20 -7.58
N LEU A 90 7.07 4.95 -7.23
CA LEU A 90 7.11 6.41 -7.24
C LEU A 90 8.16 6.95 -6.26
N GLY A 91 8.22 6.42 -5.04
CA GLY A 91 9.22 6.78 -4.05
C GLY A 91 10.65 6.48 -4.51
N PHE A 92 10.82 5.35 -5.20
CA PHE A 92 12.07 4.95 -5.83
C PHE A 92 12.51 5.96 -6.90
N VAL A 93 11.61 6.43 -7.75
CA VAL A 93 11.91 7.43 -8.80
C VAL A 93 12.23 8.80 -8.20
N LEU A 94 11.48 9.24 -7.18
CA LEU A 94 11.63 10.59 -6.61
C LEU A 94 12.88 10.74 -5.72
N SER A 95 13.20 9.72 -4.93
CA SER A 95 14.28 9.80 -3.94
C SER A 95 15.53 9.00 -4.29
N GLY A 96 15.52 8.28 -5.42
CA GLY A 96 16.60 7.38 -5.82
C GLY A 96 16.72 6.13 -4.94
N PHE A 97 17.71 5.29 -5.26
CA PHE A 97 17.95 4.01 -4.60
C PHE A 97 19.42 3.78 -4.28
N SER A 98 19.67 2.95 -3.25
CA SER A 98 21.02 2.48 -2.95
C SER A 98 21.48 1.51 -4.04
N LYS A 99 22.71 1.68 -4.56
CA LYS A 99 23.31 0.74 -5.53
C LYS A 99 23.35 -0.70 -5.01
N SER A 100 23.40 -0.90 -3.70
CA SER A 100 23.41 -2.20 -3.06
C SER A 100 22.02 -2.88 -3.03
N SER A 101 20.95 -2.18 -3.41
CA SER A 101 19.59 -2.76 -3.57
C SER A 101 19.49 -3.72 -4.77
N ILE A 102 20.58 -3.85 -5.55
CA ILE A 102 20.72 -4.80 -6.67
C ILE A 102 20.35 -6.24 -6.29
N VAL A 103 20.52 -6.62 -5.02
CA VAL A 103 20.16 -7.95 -4.50
C VAL A 103 18.65 -8.23 -4.65
N TYR A 104 17.78 -7.21 -4.56
CA TYR A 104 16.35 -7.42 -4.77
C TYR A 104 15.97 -7.47 -6.26
N TRP A 105 16.83 -6.97 -7.16
CA TRP A 105 16.65 -7.25 -8.59
C TRP A 105 16.89 -8.73 -8.91
N LEU A 106 17.80 -9.40 -8.18
CA LEU A 106 17.97 -10.86 -8.26
C LEU A 106 16.71 -11.60 -7.78
N TYR A 107 16.02 -11.09 -6.76
CA TYR A 107 14.72 -11.62 -6.35
C TYR A 107 13.69 -11.60 -7.49
N PHE A 108 13.57 -10.47 -8.21
CA PHE A 108 12.69 -10.39 -9.38
C PHE A 108 13.14 -11.32 -10.52
N LEU A 109 14.45 -11.48 -10.72
CA LEU A 109 14.99 -12.41 -11.71
C LEU A 109 14.57 -13.85 -11.43
N PHE A 110 14.59 -14.30 -10.17
CA PHE A 110 14.12 -15.64 -9.78
C PHE A 110 12.59 -15.76 -9.70
N LEU A 111 11.87 -14.65 -9.54
CA LEU A 111 10.41 -14.65 -9.60
C LEU A 111 9.91 -15.03 -11.01
N LEU A 112 10.56 -14.56 -12.06
CA LEU A 112 10.20 -14.87 -13.45
C LEU A 112 10.13 -16.38 -13.76
N PRO A 113 11.18 -17.20 -13.53
CA PRO A 113 11.12 -18.63 -13.79
C PRO A 113 10.09 -19.34 -12.90
N ALA A 114 9.90 -18.91 -11.65
CA ALA A 114 8.86 -19.48 -10.77
C ALA A 114 7.46 -19.28 -11.36
N VAL A 115 7.20 -18.09 -11.92
CA VAL A 115 5.93 -17.78 -12.61
C VAL A 115 5.78 -18.62 -13.88
N LEU A 116 6.82 -18.70 -14.70
CA LEU A 116 6.79 -19.46 -15.95
C LEU A 116 6.51 -20.95 -15.73
N VAL A 117 7.18 -21.56 -14.73
CA VAL A 117 6.94 -22.95 -14.33
C VAL A 117 5.50 -23.14 -13.83
N THR A 118 4.96 -22.18 -13.08
CA THR A 118 3.57 -22.26 -12.61
C THR A 118 2.58 -22.22 -13.79
N MET A 119 2.82 -21.35 -14.78
CA MET A 119 1.95 -21.22 -15.95
C MET A 119 2.05 -22.41 -16.92
N SER A 120 3.20 -23.06 -17.04
CA SER A 120 3.40 -24.18 -17.96
C SER A 120 2.79 -25.51 -17.48
N ASN A 121 2.50 -25.63 -16.18
CA ASN A 121 1.98 -26.84 -15.56
C ASN A 121 0.45 -26.83 -15.33
N GLN A 122 -0.25 -25.77 -15.75
CA GLN A 122 -1.68 -25.64 -15.55
C GLN A 122 -2.41 -25.26 -16.85
N ASP A 123 -3.57 -25.88 -17.08
CA ASP A 123 -4.47 -25.48 -18.16
C ASP A 123 -4.99 -24.06 -17.91
N ILE A 124 -4.76 -23.18 -18.89
CA ILE A 124 -5.01 -21.75 -18.71
C ILE A 124 -6.52 -21.46 -18.79
N ASN A 125 -7.21 -21.58 -17.65
CA ASN A 125 -8.59 -21.13 -17.44
C ASN A 125 -8.63 -19.78 -16.69
N LEU A 126 -9.74 -19.06 -16.75
CA LEU A 126 -9.96 -17.77 -16.07
C LEU A 126 -9.71 -17.82 -14.56
N GLU A 127 -10.15 -18.89 -13.88
CA GLU A 127 -9.96 -19.04 -12.43
C GLU A 127 -8.50 -19.29 -12.07
N ILE A 128 -7.77 -20.06 -12.89
CA ILE A 128 -6.33 -20.30 -12.73
C ILE A 128 -5.55 -19.00 -12.98
N ARG A 129 -5.91 -18.22 -13.99
CA ARG A 129 -5.31 -16.89 -14.22
C ARG A 129 -5.47 -15.98 -13.02
N LYS A 130 -6.67 -15.89 -12.43
CA LYS A 130 -6.91 -15.10 -11.21
C LYS A 130 -6.06 -15.60 -10.04
N ALA A 131 -5.98 -16.90 -9.83
CA ALA A 131 -5.16 -17.50 -8.78
C ALA A 131 -3.67 -17.20 -8.97
N ILE A 132 -3.17 -17.27 -10.21
CA ILE A 132 -1.78 -16.95 -10.54
C ILE A 132 -1.50 -15.46 -10.28
N THR A 133 -2.37 -14.55 -10.75
CA THR A 133 -2.21 -13.11 -10.49
C THR A 133 -2.25 -12.79 -9.00
N PHE A 134 -3.15 -13.42 -8.24
CA PHE A 134 -3.24 -13.29 -6.78
C PHE A 134 -1.91 -13.69 -6.11
N ASN A 135 -1.38 -14.86 -6.47
CA ASN A 135 -0.16 -15.40 -5.89
C ASN A 135 1.11 -14.62 -6.29
N ILE A 136 1.12 -13.95 -7.44
CA ILE A 136 2.29 -13.18 -7.92
C ILE A 136 2.29 -11.75 -7.40
N SER A 137 1.13 -11.13 -7.27
CA SER A 137 0.99 -9.72 -6.85
C SER A 137 1.61 -9.44 -5.47
N GLY A 138 1.49 -10.39 -4.53
CA GLY A 138 2.09 -10.30 -3.19
C GLY A 138 3.63 -10.27 -3.24
N PRO A 139 4.29 -11.29 -3.82
CA PRO A 139 5.72 -11.28 -4.10
C PRO A 139 6.23 -10.02 -4.79
N ILE A 140 5.54 -9.53 -5.82
CA ILE A 140 5.90 -8.28 -6.50
C ILE A 140 5.86 -7.10 -5.54
N CYS A 141 4.76 -6.95 -4.79
CA CYS A 141 4.61 -5.89 -3.80
C CYS A 141 5.73 -5.93 -2.75
N LEU A 142 6.04 -7.12 -2.22
CA LEU A 142 7.11 -7.30 -1.25
C LEU A 142 8.48 -6.92 -1.83
N GLY A 143 8.78 -7.37 -3.05
CA GLY A 143 10.05 -7.05 -3.72
C GLY A 143 10.22 -5.54 -3.95
N LEU A 144 9.16 -4.84 -4.32
CA LEU A 144 9.18 -3.39 -4.51
C LEU A 144 9.33 -2.64 -3.18
N CYS A 145 8.64 -3.09 -2.13
CA CYS A 145 8.82 -2.54 -0.78
C CYS A 145 10.26 -2.73 -0.31
N ALA A 146 10.83 -3.92 -0.53
CA ALA A 146 12.21 -4.22 -0.15
C ALA A 146 13.22 -3.37 -0.92
N LEU A 147 13.03 -3.19 -2.23
CA LEU A 147 13.85 -2.29 -3.05
C LEU A 147 13.83 -0.85 -2.53
N TYR A 148 12.66 -0.32 -2.17
CA TYR A 148 12.52 1.04 -1.68
C TYR A 148 13.08 1.22 -0.25
N CYS A 149 12.82 0.27 0.64
CA CYS A 149 13.21 0.35 2.05
C CYS A 149 14.68 -0.03 2.31
N TYR A 150 15.36 -0.64 1.35
CA TYR A 150 16.73 -1.11 1.57
C TYR A 150 17.70 0.03 1.91
N GLN A 151 18.38 -0.11 3.05
CA GLN A 151 19.30 0.89 3.60
C GLN A 151 18.69 2.29 3.80
N ARG A 152 17.36 2.41 3.71
CA ARG A 152 16.66 3.68 3.93
C ARG A 152 16.57 3.93 5.43
N GLN A 153 17.05 5.10 5.86
CA GLN A 153 16.99 5.47 7.27
C GLN A 153 15.59 5.95 7.63
N VAL A 154 15.03 5.36 8.68
CA VAL A 154 13.75 5.76 9.28
C VAL A 154 14.04 6.09 10.72
N THR A 155 13.81 7.32 11.13
CA THR A 155 14.04 7.74 12.52
C THR A 155 12.94 7.18 13.43
N PHE A 156 13.22 7.04 14.72
CA PHE A 156 12.24 6.53 15.69
C PHE A 156 10.90 7.31 15.68
N PRO A 157 10.88 8.66 15.61
CA PRO A 157 9.64 9.41 15.45
C PRO A 157 8.88 9.07 14.16
N GLN A 158 9.58 8.84 13.04
CA GLN A 158 8.95 8.47 11.78
C GLN A 158 8.32 7.07 11.88
N LEU A 159 8.99 6.12 12.52
CA LEU A 159 8.46 4.78 12.76
C LEU A 159 7.18 4.84 13.61
N GLN A 160 7.15 5.64 14.67
CA GLN A 160 5.95 5.84 15.48
C GLN A 160 4.80 6.40 14.63
N ASN A 161 5.07 7.39 13.78
CA ASN A 161 4.06 7.93 12.87
C ASN A 161 3.54 6.88 11.89
N ILE A 162 4.42 6.06 11.30
CA ILE A 162 4.03 4.96 10.41
C ILE A 162 3.05 4.01 11.12
N LEU A 163 3.34 3.63 12.36
CA LEU A 163 2.45 2.76 13.15
C LEU A 163 1.09 3.43 13.46
N VAL A 164 1.09 4.73 13.74
CA VAL A 164 -0.15 5.48 13.92
C VAL A 164 -0.98 5.49 12.64
N PHE A 165 -0.38 5.76 11.48
CA PHE A 165 -1.08 5.71 10.19
C PHE A 165 -1.60 4.31 9.87
N PHE A 166 -0.85 3.26 10.19
CA PHE A 166 -1.29 1.88 10.03
C PHE A 166 -2.50 1.52 10.91
N GLY A 167 -2.56 2.09 12.12
CA GLY A 167 -3.68 1.87 13.06
C GLY A 167 -4.91 2.72 12.80
N LEU A 168 -4.86 3.65 11.83
CA LEU A 168 -5.99 4.47 11.44
C LEU A 168 -6.67 3.84 10.20
N PRO A 169 -7.95 3.43 10.27
CA PRO A 169 -8.69 2.88 9.13
C PRO A 169 -9.07 3.93 8.07
#